data_AF-F2IDW0-F1
#
_entry.id   AF-F2IDW0-F1
#
_cell.length_a   1.000
_cell.length_b   1.000
_cell.length_c   1.000
_cell.angle_alpha   90.00
_cell.angle_beta   90.00
_cell.angle_gamma   90.00
#
_symmetry.space_group_name_H-M   'P 1'
#
loop_
_entity.id
_entity.type
_entity.pdbx_description
1 polymer ?
#
loop_
_entity_poly.entity_id
_entity_poly.type
_entity_poly.pdbx_seq_one_letter_code
_entity_poly.pdbx_strand_id
1 'polypeptide(L)'
;MKNTLFLFSLVVLLFSCTTKKSENNPDDVNGFQYARLVSIDQKLGYKELSVKNPKSLKIENRYALIPRNSKMKRPENIKIIEVPVQNMAALSTSFVGMLDAIGGIKSIKATTEKQYISNKELVKGINAGKVLTAGYETALTPEAVLKAKIPLIIFSGFGQPFPNEEKFAQLGVVCMANYDWEEKHPLGKAEWIKVFGALICKDKQANTYFNQVVESYLKIKEEAKGITQKKKVIAGGLVGDIWYAPAGGSFMAGIMKDGGLNYFYKKTNGTASVTPTFEQVFTDDQSCDIWINAEASSLNKLFQLNSKFEYFHTVQKGKVYGYMHDPNYYWEYSPVNPHWLLEDFMHIAKGDTKAKLHFYKQLK
;
A
#
# COMPACT_ATOMS: atom_id res chain seq x y z
N MET A 1 53.24 5.91 71.70
CA MET A 1 51.83 6.05 72.13
C MET A 1 51.02 6.40 70.89
N LYS A 2 50.46 5.38 70.23
CA LYS A 2 49.02 5.01 70.24
C LYS A 2 48.16 5.93 69.37
N ASN A 3 47.40 5.28 68.46
CA ASN A 3 46.22 5.72 67.72
C ASN A 3 46.54 6.44 66.38
N THR A 4 45.95 6.14 65.22
CA THR A 4 44.84 5.24 64.82
C THR A 4 44.81 5.22 63.28
N LEU A 5 44.83 4.03 62.68
CA LEU A 5 43.87 3.56 61.67
C LEU A 5 43.09 4.62 60.84
N PHE A 6 43.23 4.58 59.51
CA PHE A 6 42.15 4.04 58.67
C PHE A 6 42.67 3.63 57.29
N LEU A 7 42.61 2.32 57.03
CA LEU A 7 42.78 1.68 55.73
C LEU A 7 41.68 2.17 54.79
N PHE A 8 42.05 2.77 53.65
CA PHE A 8 41.14 2.89 52.51
C PHE A 8 41.43 1.72 51.57
N SER A 9 40.74 0.61 51.79
CA SER A 9 40.78 -0.56 50.91
C SER A 9 40.05 -0.23 49.60
N LEU A 10 40.84 -0.20 48.53
CA LEU A 10 40.40 -0.10 47.14
C LEU A 10 39.67 -1.40 46.76
N VAL A 11 38.37 -1.48 47.00
CA VAL A 11 37.53 -2.56 46.50
C VAL A 11 37.05 -2.19 45.10
N VAL A 12 37.78 -2.65 44.09
CA VAL A 12 37.35 -2.63 42.69
C VAL A 12 36.28 -3.71 42.53
N LEU A 13 35.01 -3.31 42.55
CA LEU A 13 33.89 -4.16 42.19
C LEU A 13 33.82 -4.28 40.66
N LEU A 14 34.43 -5.34 40.11
CA LEU A 14 34.16 -5.82 38.76
C LEU A 14 32.79 -6.53 38.74
N PHE A 15 31.71 -5.76 38.62
CA PHE A 15 30.42 -6.29 38.17
C PHE A 15 30.35 -6.20 36.65
N SER A 16 30.89 -7.22 35.98
CA SER A 16 30.55 -7.52 34.59
C SER A 16 29.19 -8.21 34.57
N CYS A 17 28.13 -7.41 34.60
CA CYS A 17 26.81 -7.83 34.13
C CYS A 17 26.65 -7.34 32.70
N THR A 18 26.76 -8.25 31.75
CA THR A 18 26.34 -8.05 30.36
C THR A 18 24.82 -8.03 30.28
N THR A 19 24.21 -6.96 30.80
CA THR A 19 22.89 -6.55 30.35
C THR A 19 23.05 -5.90 28.98
N LYS A 20 22.73 -6.66 27.92
CA LYS A 20 22.28 -6.04 26.66
C LYS A 20 21.02 -5.24 27.00
N LYS A 21 21.22 -3.96 27.31
CA LYS A 21 20.17 -2.96 27.19
C LYS A 21 19.90 -2.88 25.70
N SER A 22 18.74 -3.37 25.24
CA SER A 22 18.25 -2.90 23.95
C SER A 22 17.96 -1.42 24.16
N GLU A 23 18.75 -0.58 23.51
CA GLU A 23 18.36 0.81 23.30
C GLU A 23 17.13 0.77 22.41
N ASN A 24 15.95 0.79 23.03
CA ASN A 24 14.70 0.95 22.30
C ASN A 24 14.72 2.37 21.73
N ASN A 25 15.01 2.47 20.43
CA ASN A 25 14.79 3.66 19.65
C ASN A 25 13.28 3.98 19.68
N PRO A 26 12.84 5.23 19.88
CA PRO A 26 11.41 5.60 19.86
C PRO A 26 10.70 5.28 18.54
N ASP A 27 11.45 4.95 17.49
CA ASP A 27 11.00 4.54 16.17
C ASP A 27 10.85 3.02 15.99
N ASP A 28 11.21 2.21 16.99
CA ASP A 28 11.16 0.74 16.89
C ASP A 28 9.76 0.22 17.25
N VAL A 29 9.01 -0.22 16.23
CA VAL A 29 7.72 -0.90 16.37
C VAL A 29 7.95 -2.39 16.15
N ASN A 30 7.65 -3.23 17.15
CA ASN A 30 7.66 -4.69 16.95
C ASN A 30 6.70 -5.05 15.78
N GLY A 31 7.26 -5.59 14.69
CA GLY A 31 6.51 -6.26 13.62
C GLY A 31 6.34 -5.52 12.29
N PHE A 32 6.43 -4.18 12.25
CA PHE A 32 6.34 -3.38 11.01
C PHE A 32 7.62 -2.57 10.79
N GLN A 33 8.27 -2.76 9.63
CA GLN A 33 9.57 -2.16 9.30
C GLN A 33 9.45 -0.95 8.36
N TYR A 34 8.37 -0.87 7.58
CA TYR A 34 8.21 0.11 6.51
C TYR A 34 6.90 0.89 6.63
N ALA A 35 5.82 0.29 7.12
CA ALA A 35 4.56 0.97 7.32
C ALA A 35 4.63 1.88 8.54
N ARG A 36 4.32 3.16 8.37
CA ARG A 36 4.34 4.14 9.48
C ARG A 36 2.96 4.32 10.12
N LEU A 37 1.89 3.92 9.42
CA LEU A 37 0.51 4.25 9.78
C LEU A 37 -0.23 3.14 10.52
N VAL A 38 0.44 2.01 10.78
CA VAL A 38 -0.14 0.88 11.47
C VAL A 38 0.88 0.18 12.37
N SER A 39 0.41 -0.41 13.46
CA SER A 39 1.20 -1.31 14.30
C SER A 39 0.32 -2.42 14.86
N ILE A 40 0.93 -3.56 15.20
CA ILE A 40 0.27 -4.66 15.88
C ILE A 40 1.11 -5.09 17.07
N ASP A 41 0.56 -4.91 18.27
CA ASP A 41 1.22 -5.27 19.52
C ASP A 41 0.61 -6.55 20.10
N GLN A 42 1.46 -7.51 20.47
CA GLN A 42 1.00 -8.69 21.19
C GLN A 42 0.64 -8.31 22.63
N LYS A 43 -0.60 -8.59 23.03
CA LYS A 43 -1.09 -8.45 24.41
C LYS A 43 -1.40 -9.82 24.99
N LEU A 44 -1.72 -9.87 26.27
CA LEU A 44 -2.14 -11.10 26.93
C LEU A 44 -3.49 -11.58 26.36
N GLY A 45 -3.45 -12.64 25.56
CA GLY A 45 -4.63 -13.29 24.98
C GLY A 45 -5.18 -12.68 23.68
N TYR A 46 -4.69 -11.53 23.22
CA TYR A 46 -5.15 -10.86 22.00
C TYR A 46 -4.03 -10.06 21.34
N LYS A 47 -4.25 -9.59 20.11
CA LYS A 47 -3.37 -8.62 19.44
C LYS A 47 -4.06 -7.26 19.40
N GLU A 48 -3.34 -6.21 19.71
CA GLU A 48 -3.84 -4.84 19.58
C GLU A 48 -3.36 -4.24 18.26
N LEU A 49 -4.30 -3.95 17.35
CA LEU A 49 -4.04 -3.26 16.10
C LEU A 49 -4.28 -1.76 16.31
N SER A 50 -3.27 -0.94 16.03
CA SER A 50 -3.38 0.52 16.09
C SER A 50 -3.27 1.11 14.69
N VAL A 51 -4.22 1.96 14.31
CA VAL A 51 -4.21 2.72 13.06
C VAL A 51 -3.97 4.20 13.38
N LYS A 52 -3.00 4.81 12.69
CA LYS A 52 -2.60 6.20 12.90
C LYS A 52 -3.15 7.11 11.81
N ASN A 53 -3.49 8.34 12.18
CA ASN A 53 -3.91 9.36 11.24
C ASN A 53 -2.74 9.75 10.31
N PRO A 54 -2.92 9.78 8.98
CA PRO A 54 -1.83 10.05 8.03
C PRO A 54 -1.10 11.38 8.21
N LYS A 55 -1.85 12.41 8.66
CA LYS A 55 -1.36 13.79 8.82
C LYS A 55 -0.69 14.00 10.17
N SER A 56 -1.35 13.62 11.26
CA SER A 56 -0.85 13.88 12.62
C SER A 56 0.09 12.80 13.14
N LEU A 57 0.13 11.61 12.52
CA LEU A 57 0.83 10.40 12.97
C LEU A 57 0.38 9.87 14.33
N LYS A 58 -0.63 10.49 14.96
CA LYS A 58 -1.19 10.02 16.23
C LYS A 58 -2.12 8.84 15.97
N ILE A 59 -2.22 7.96 16.97
CA ILE A 59 -3.15 6.84 16.93
C ILE A 59 -4.57 7.40 16.87
N GLU A 60 -5.29 7.03 15.82
CA GLU A 60 -6.66 7.44 15.55
C GLU A 60 -7.65 6.40 16.05
N ASN A 61 -7.34 5.11 15.83
CA ASN A 61 -8.17 4.00 16.29
C ASN A 61 -7.31 2.86 16.84
N ARG A 62 -7.85 2.14 17.82
CA ARG A 62 -7.32 0.87 18.32
C ARG A 62 -8.36 -0.23 18.22
N TYR A 63 -7.92 -1.43 17.89
CA TYR A 63 -8.75 -2.61 17.78
C TYR A 63 -8.13 -3.79 18.53
N ALA A 64 -8.93 -4.47 19.35
CA ALA A 64 -8.55 -5.72 19.98
C ALA A 64 -8.93 -6.88 19.06
N LEU A 65 -7.93 -7.55 18.49
CA LEU A 65 -8.09 -8.75 17.68
C LEU A 65 -8.15 -9.98 18.61
N ILE A 66 -9.36 -10.41 18.95
CA ILE A 66 -9.62 -11.46 19.93
C ILE A 66 -9.93 -12.78 19.22
N PRO A 67 -9.27 -13.90 19.57
CA PRO A 67 -9.63 -15.20 19.03
C PRO A 67 -11.11 -15.53 19.28
N ARG A 68 -11.80 -16.00 18.23
CA ARG A 68 -13.19 -16.48 18.33
C ARG A 68 -13.30 -17.53 19.43
N ASN A 69 -14.41 -17.49 20.16
CA ASN A 69 -14.70 -18.36 21.30
C ASN A 69 -13.72 -18.24 22.48
N SER A 70 -12.88 -17.20 22.52
CA SER A 70 -12.00 -16.95 23.67
C SER A 70 -12.82 -16.64 24.93
N LYS A 71 -12.44 -17.24 26.05
CA LYS A 71 -13.01 -17.00 27.38
C LYS A 71 -12.33 -15.84 28.13
N MET A 72 -11.38 -15.16 27.49
CA MET A 72 -10.67 -14.05 28.12
C MET A 72 -11.60 -12.90 28.49
N LYS A 73 -11.27 -12.16 29.54
CA LYS A 73 -11.92 -10.88 29.82
C LYS A 73 -11.68 -9.95 28.63
N ARG A 74 -12.77 -9.46 28.03
CA ARG A 74 -12.71 -8.49 26.92
C ARG A 74 -12.15 -7.17 27.45
N PRO A 75 -11.17 -6.55 26.77
CA PRO A 75 -10.68 -5.23 27.16
C PRO A 75 -11.80 -4.18 27.03
N GLU A 76 -11.83 -3.25 27.98
CA GLU A 76 -12.79 -2.16 28.02
C GLU A 76 -12.32 -1.00 27.13
N ASN A 77 -13.26 -0.19 26.60
CA ASN A 77 -12.98 1.02 25.81
C ASN A 77 -12.14 0.82 24.54
N ILE A 78 -12.21 -0.36 23.91
CA ILE A 78 -11.56 -0.65 22.63
C ILE A 78 -12.52 -1.41 21.72
N LYS A 79 -12.52 -1.09 20.42
CA LYS A 79 -13.32 -1.80 19.42
C LYS A 79 -12.80 -3.25 19.29
N ILE A 80 -13.69 -4.23 19.38
CA ILE A 80 -13.31 -5.65 19.34
C ILE A 80 -13.56 -6.22 17.95
N ILE A 81 -12.56 -6.88 17.39
CA ILE A 81 -12.68 -7.66 16.16
C ILE A 81 -12.38 -9.12 16.51
N GLU A 82 -13.34 -10.01 16.29
CA GLU A 82 -13.11 -11.43 16.49
C GLU A 82 -12.38 -12.06 15.30
N VAL A 83 -11.28 -12.77 15.58
CA VAL A 83 -10.43 -13.40 14.57
C VAL A 83 -10.46 -14.93 14.67
N PRO A 84 -10.36 -15.69 13.57
CA PRO A 84 -10.22 -15.21 12.19
C PRO A 84 -11.53 -14.59 11.68
N VAL A 85 -11.42 -13.45 10.99
CA VAL A 85 -12.54 -12.80 10.30
C VAL A 85 -12.90 -13.66 9.09
N GLN A 86 -14.06 -14.30 9.13
CA GLN A 86 -14.54 -15.20 8.09
C GLN A 86 -15.37 -14.50 7.02
N ASN A 87 -15.96 -13.35 7.36
CA ASN A 87 -16.76 -12.51 6.48
C ASN A 87 -16.33 -11.05 6.71
N MET A 88 -15.92 -10.34 5.66
CA MET A 88 -15.61 -8.91 5.71
C MET A 88 -16.11 -8.20 4.46
N ALA A 89 -16.35 -6.90 4.59
CA ALA A 89 -16.38 -5.99 3.46
C ALA A 89 -14.97 -5.42 3.25
N ALA A 90 -14.36 -5.66 2.08
CA ALA A 90 -13.06 -5.12 1.71
C ALA A 90 -13.24 -4.13 0.55
N LEU A 91 -13.38 -2.85 0.90
CA LEU A 91 -13.88 -1.79 0.01
C LEU A 91 -12.78 -1.02 -0.72
N SER A 92 -11.70 -1.70 -1.08
CA SER A 92 -10.66 -1.20 -1.97
C SER A 92 -10.09 -2.34 -2.78
N THR A 93 -9.77 -2.07 -4.04
CA THR A 93 -9.11 -3.02 -4.94
C THR A 93 -7.76 -3.49 -4.39
N SER A 94 -6.99 -2.63 -3.68
CA SER A 94 -5.72 -3.05 -3.07
C SER A 94 -5.90 -4.10 -1.97
N PHE A 95 -7.01 -4.06 -1.24
CA PHE A 95 -7.31 -5.03 -0.17
C PHE A 95 -7.58 -6.41 -0.75
N VAL A 96 -8.19 -6.48 -1.94
CA VAL A 96 -8.43 -7.73 -2.67
C VAL A 96 -7.10 -8.39 -3.00
N GLY A 97 -6.14 -7.65 -3.58
CA GLY A 97 -4.82 -8.19 -3.90
C GLY A 97 -4.03 -8.64 -2.66
N MET A 98 -4.08 -7.88 -1.56
CA MET A 98 -3.46 -8.28 -0.29
C MET A 98 -4.07 -9.57 0.27
N LEU A 99 -5.39 -9.72 0.21
CA LEU A 99 -6.07 -10.93 0.64
C LEU A 99 -5.76 -12.10 -0.29
N ASP A 100 -5.72 -11.90 -1.61
CA ASP A 100 -5.36 -12.93 -2.59
C ASP A 100 -3.97 -13.52 -2.35
N ALA A 101 -2.99 -12.63 -2.13
CA ALA A 101 -1.59 -13.00 -1.86
C ALA A 101 -1.42 -13.96 -0.67
N ILE A 102 -2.35 -13.96 0.29
CA ILE A 102 -2.34 -14.86 1.46
C ILE A 102 -3.48 -15.89 1.43
N GLY A 103 -4.17 -16.05 0.29
CA GLY A 103 -5.27 -17.00 0.11
C GLY A 103 -6.52 -16.68 0.94
N GLY A 104 -6.81 -15.39 1.14
CA GLY A 104 -7.86 -14.82 1.97
C GLY A 104 -9.14 -14.42 1.22
N ILE A 105 -9.20 -14.57 -0.11
CA ILE A 105 -10.34 -14.09 -0.95
C ILE A 105 -11.71 -14.55 -0.45
N LYS A 106 -11.83 -15.79 0.04
CA LYS A 106 -13.11 -16.34 0.52
C LYS A 106 -13.71 -15.58 1.71
N SER A 107 -12.89 -14.82 2.44
CA SER A 107 -13.35 -13.97 3.54
C SER A 107 -14.09 -12.72 3.07
N ILE A 108 -13.94 -12.33 1.80
CA ILE A 108 -14.60 -11.15 1.21
C ILE A 108 -16.06 -11.50 0.90
N LYS A 109 -17.00 -10.82 1.56
CA LYS A 109 -18.45 -10.92 1.32
C LYS A 109 -19.05 -9.63 0.78
N ALA A 110 -18.29 -8.54 0.82
CA ALA A 110 -18.57 -7.34 0.03
C ALA A 110 -17.27 -6.70 -0.44
N THR A 111 -17.28 -6.07 -1.62
CA THR A 111 -16.13 -5.32 -2.15
C THR A 111 -16.58 -4.09 -2.90
N THR A 112 -15.65 -3.36 -3.55
CA THR A 112 -15.97 -2.25 -4.45
C THR A 112 -16.73 -2.75 -5.70
N GLU A 113 -17.03 -1.85 -6.63
CA GLU A 113 -17.73 -2.17 -7.87
C GLU A 113 -16.96 -3.21 -8.69
N LYS A 114 -17.70 -4.14 -9.31
CA LYS A 114 -17.15 -5.26 -10.09
C LYS A 114 -16.18 -4.78 -11.17
N GLN A 115 -16.42 -3.62 -11.78
CA GLN A 115 -15.56 -3.09 -12.85
C GLN A 115 -14.13 -2.78 -12.38
N TYR A 116 -13.85 -2.75 -11.08
CA TYR A 116 -12.53 -2.48 -10.51
C TYR A 116 -11.83 -3.73 -9.96
N ILE A 117 -12.36 -4.93 -10.21
CA ILE A 117 -11.84 -6.19 -9.68
C ILE A 117 -11.26 -7.05 -10.80
N SER A 118 -10.01 -7.50 -10.65
CA SER A 118 -9.39 -8.47 -11.57
C SER A 118 -9.47 -9.91 -11.07
N ASN A 119 -9.58 -10.13 -9.76
CA ASN A 119 -9.57 -11.46 -9.18
C ASN A 119 -10.76 -12.32 -9.67
N LYS A 120 -10.45 -13.40 -10.39
CA LYS A 120 -11.46 -14.26 -11.05
C LYS A 120 -12.36 -14.99 -10.06
N GLU A 121 -11.85 -15.39 -8.90
CA GLU A 121 -12.67 -16.04 -7.86
C GLU A 121 -13.70 -15.06 -7.29
N LEU A 122 -13.26 -13.84 -6.98
CA LEU A 122 -14.12 -12.79 -6.46
C LEU A 122 -15.19 -12.36 -7.48
N VAL A 123 -14.81 -12.17 -8.74
CA VAL A 123 -15.76 -11.86 -9.84
C VAL A 123 -16.83 -12.95 -9.99
N LYS A 124 -16.46 -14.24 -9.88
CA LYS A 124 -17.44 -15.34 -9.88
C LYS A 124 -18.39 -15.25 -8.68
N GLY A 125 -17.86 -14.89 -7.51
CA GLY A 125 -18.66 -14.66 -6.30
C GLY A 125 -19.68 -13.54 -6.46
N ILE A 126 -19.28 -12.43 -7.08
CA ILE A 126 -20.15 -11.28 -7.37
C ILE A 126 -21.26 -11.69 -8.35
N ASN A 127 -20.90 -12.32 -9.47
CA ASN A 127 -21.89 -12.75 -10.47
C ASN A 127 -22.90 -13.76 -9.92
N ALA A 128 -22.50 -14.56 -8.93
CA ALA A 128 -23.37 -15.53 -8.27
C ALA A 128 -24.21 -14.93 -7.12
N GLY A 129 -24.14 -13.61 -6.87
CA GLY A 129 -24.82 -12.95 -5.75
C GLY A 129 -24.31 -13.35 -4.37
N LYS A 130 -23.13 -13.98 -4.29
CA LYS A 130 -22.50 -14.42 -3.03
C LYS A 130 -21.60 -13.36 -2.40
N VAL A 131 -21.22 -12.35 -3.17
CA VAL A 131 -20.40 -11.21 -2.76
C VAL A 131 -21.13 -9.94 -3.18
N LEU A 132 -21.38 -9.05 -2.22
CA LEU A 132 -22.01 -7.76 -2.45
C LEU A 132 -21.00 -6.78 -3.09
N THR A 133 -21.49 -5.78 -3.80
CA THR A 133 -20.69 -4.66 -4.31
C THR A 133 -21.15 -3.35 -3.68
N ALA A 134 -20.20 -2.54 -3.24
CA ALA A 134 -20.41 -1.20 -2.73
C ALA A 134 -19.96 -0.20 -3.79
N GLY A 135 -20.93 0.50 -4.39
CA GLY A 135 -20.71 1.45 -5.48
C GLY A 135 -21.49 2.74 -5.27
N TYR A 136 -21.38 3.65 -6.23
CA TYR A 136 -22.08 4.94 -6.18
C TYR A 136 -23.60 4.76 -6.17
N GLU A 137 -24.09 3.74 -6.89
CA GLU A 137 -25.53 3.40 -6.99
C GLU A 137 -25.97 2.30 -6.00
N THR A 138 -25.02 1.51 -5.47
CA THR A 138 -25.31 0.38 -4.56
C THR A 138 -24.50 0.52 -3.27
N ALA A 139 -24.80 1.55 -2.47
CA ALA A 139 -24.18 1.69 -1.16
C ALA A 139 -24.43 0.44 -0.29
N LEU A 140 -23.45 0.05 0.53
CA LEU A 140 -23.62 -1.03 1.51
C LEU A 140 -24.63 -0.60 2.57
N THR A 141 -25.85 -1.12 2.50
CA THR A 141 -26.87 -0.85 3.52
C THR A 141 -26.64 -1.71 4.77
N PRO A 142 -26.98 -1.20 5.97
CA PRO A 142 -26.95 -1.98 7.20
C PRO A 142 -27.70 -3.32 7.11
N GLU A 143 -28.84 -3.32 6.43
CA GLU A 143 -29.70 -4.50 6.25
C GLU A 143 -29.00 -5.56 5.38
N ALA A 144 -28.31 -5.15 4.31
CA ALA A 144 -27.54 -6.05 3.45
C ALA A 144 -26.31 -6.63 4.18
N VAL A 145 -25.60 -5.79 4.95
CA VAL A 145 -24.42 -6.19 5.75
C VAL A 145 -24.80 -7.23 6.81
N LEU A 146 -25.92 -7.02 7.51
CA LEU A 146 -26.46 -7.98 8.47
C LEU A 146 -26.84 -9.30 7.80
N LYS A 147 -27.58 -9.25 6.69
CA LYS A 147 -27.98 -10.45 5.94
C LYS A 147 -26.77 -11.25 5.46
N ALA A 148 -25.70 -10.57 5.05
CA ALA A 148 -24.43 -11.18 4.65
C ALA A 148 -23.54 -11.61 5.83
N LYS A 149 -23.96 -11.36 7.08
CA LYS A 149 -23.23 -11.68 8.31
C LYS A 149 -21.80 -11.13 8.31
N ILE A 150 -21.65 -9.86 7.93
CA ILE A 150 -20.37 -9.14 7.87
C ILE A 150 -20.12 -8.40 9.19
N PRO A 151 -19.21 -8.87 10.08
CA PRO A 151 -18.85 -8.17 11.31
C PRO A 151 -17.80 -7.07 11.13
N LEU A 152 -17.13 -6.99 9.98
CA LEU A 152 -16.04 -6.05 9.73
C LEU A 152 -16.15 -5.42 8.35
N ILE A 153 -16.14 -4.09 8.31
CA ILE A 153 -16.02 -3.29 7.10
C ILE A 153 -14.66 -2.59 7.11
N ILE A 154 -13.87 -2.81 6.08
CA ILE A 154 -12.58 -2.16 5.87
C ILE A 154 -12.69 -1.27 4.64
N PHE A 155 -12.37 0.01 4.80
CA PHE A 155 -12.50 1.03 3.75
C PHE A 155 -11.25 1.90 3.67
N SER A 156 -10.97 2.46 2.50
CA SER A 156 -9.90 3.44 2.34
C SER A 156 -10.28 4.74 3.05
N GLY A 157 -9.49 5.14 4.03
CA GLY A 157 -9.75 6.35 4.80
C GLY A 157 -9.29 7.61 4.07
N PHE A 158 -10.15 8.63 4.05
CA PHE A 158 -9.86 9.97 3.50
C PHE A 158 -10.06 11.10 4.55
N GLY A 159 -10.03 10.74 5.83
CA GLY A 159 -10.27 11.67 6.94
C GLY A 159 -11.75 11.94 7.22
N GLN A 160 -12.66 11.14 6.66
CA GLN A 160 -14.09 11.12 6.99
C GLN A 160 -14.47 9.74 7.54
N PRO A 161 -15.42 9.68 8.49
CA PRO A 161 -15.95 8.41 8.99
C PRO A 161 -16.69 7.65 7.88
N PHE A 162 -16.86 6.35 8.07
CA PHE A 162 -17.62 5.55 7.10
C PHE A 162 -19.11 5.95 7.12
N PRO A 163 -19.80 6.04 5.97
CA PRO A 163 -21.23 6.29 5.96
C PRO A 163 -21.99 5.30 6.84
N ASN A 164 -22.89 5.81 7.69
CA ASN A 164 -23.66 5.04 8.67
C ASN A 164 -22.82 4.29 9.74
N GLU A 165 -21.57 4.69 10.02
CA GLU A 165 -20.70 4.02 11.01
C GLU A 165 -21.39 3.82 12.36
N GLU A 166 -22.15 4.80 12.87
CA GLU A 166 -22.88 4.67 14.14
C GLU A 166 -23.94 3.56 14.09
N LYS A 167 -24.72 3.48 13.00
CA LYS A 167 -25.73 2.42 12.82
C LYS A 167 -25.07 1.06 12.68
N PHE A 168 -23.92 0.97 11.99
CA PHE A 168 -23.13 -0.27 11.95
C PHE A 168 -22.62 -0.68 13.33
N ALA A 169 -22.13 0.28 14.13
CA ALA A 169 -21.65 0.01 15.48
C ALA A 169 -22.77 -0.52 16.40
N GLN A 170 -23.99 0.05 16.33
CA GLN A 170 -25.17 -0.45 17.04
C GLN A 170 -25.53 -1.91 16.66
N LEU A 171 -25.17 -2.32 15.45
CA LEU A 171 -25.38 -3.68 14.93
C LEU A 171 -24.20 -4.62 15.21
N GLY A 172 -23.19 -4.17 15.97
CA GLY A 172 -22.00 -4.95 16.27
C GLY A 172 -21.03 -5.09 15.09
N VAL A 173 -21.16 -4.25 14.06
CA VAL A 173 -20.26 -4.23 12.90
C VAL A 173 -19.19 -3.16 13.12
N VAL A 174 -17.92 -3.58 13.02
CA VAL A 174 -16.78 -2.67 13.14
C VAL A 174 -16.46 -2.07 11.78
N CYS A 175 -16.39 -0.74 11.70
CA CYS A 175 -15.81 -0.04 10.55
C CYS A 175 -14.35 0.33 10.86
N MET A 176 -13.43 -0.06 9.98
CA MET A 176 -12.00 0.15 10.10
C MET A 176 -11.46 0.90 8.88
N ALA A 177 -10.97 2.12 9.11
CA ALA A 177 -10.23 2.85 8.10
C ALA A 177 -8.86 2.19 7.87
N ASN A 178 -8.46 2.09 6.61
CA ASN A 178 -7.13 1.67 6.16
C ASN A 178 -6.50 2.80 5.33
N TYR A 179 -5.22 3.06 5.60
CA TYR A 179 -4.47 4.17 5.02
C TYR A 179 -3.22 3.70 4.25
N ASP A 180 -3.23 2.48 3.71
CA ASP A 180 -2.15 1.92 2.89
C ASP A 180 -1.71 2.87 1.75
N TRP A 181 -2.66 3.58 1.14
CA TRP A 181 -2.43 4.51 0.05
C TRP A 181 -1.67 5.79 0.46
N GLU A 182 -1.65 6.12 1.75
CA GLU A 182 -0.91 7.25 2.33
C GLU A 182 0.50 6.87 2.81
N GLU A 183 0.89 5.60 2.68
CA GLU A 183 2.26 5.18 2.97
C GLU A 183 3.26 5.81 1.99
N LYS A 184 4.37 6.31 2.53
CA LYS A 184 5.39 7.00 1.72
C LYS A 184 6.33 6.03 1.01
N HIS A 185 6.58 4.88 1.62
CA HIS A 185 7.49 3.86 1.09
C HIS A 185 6.69 2.77 0.37
N PRO A 186 7.12 2.30 -0.82
CA PRO A 186 6.43 1.21 -1.52
C PRO A 186 6.26 -0.06 -0.69
N LEU A 187 7.33 -0.47 0.01
CA LEU A 187 7.25 -1.57 0.98
C LEU A 187 6.35 -1.27 2.17
N GLY A 188 6.17 -0.01 2.57
CA GLY A 188 5.25 0.37 3.64
C GLY A 188 3.81 0.09 3.26
N LYS A 189 3.43 0.44 2.02
CA LYS A 189 2.11 0.08 1.46
C LYS A 189 1.91 -1.43 1.42
N ALA A 190 2.89 -2.18 0.92
CA ALA A 190 2.79 -3.65 0.85
C ALA A 190 2.72 -4.32 2.23
N GLU A 191 3.34 -3.73 3.25
CA GLU A 191 3.40 -4.32 4.60
C GLU A 191 2.02 -4.37 5.30
N TRP A 192 1.05 -3.58 4.84
CA TRP A 192 -0.34 -3.68 5.29
C TRP A 192 -0.96 -5.07 5.04
N ILE A 193 -0.35 -5.92 4.20
CA ILE A 193 -0.70 -7.34 4.10
C ILE A 193 -0.67 -8.06 5.47
N LYS A 194 0.21 -7.64 6.39
CA LYS A 194 0.29 -8.18 7.76
C LYS A 194 -0.96 -7.88 8.58
N VAL A 195 -1.65 -6.75 8.32
CA VAL A 195 -2.94 -6.43 8.96
C VAL A 195 -3.99 -7.45 8.52
N PHE A 196 -4.10 -7.71 7.22
CA PHE A 196 -5.00 -8.74 6.70
C PHE A 196 -4.63 -10.12 7.23
N GLY A 197 -3.34 -10.45 7.27
CA GLY A 197 -2.82 -11.66 7.91
C GLY A 197 -3.30 -11.82 9.36
N ALA A 198 -3.18 -10.78 10.18
CA ALA A 198 -3.65 -10.82 11.56
C ALA A 198 -5.18 -10.98 11.67
N LEU A 199 -5.94 -10.30 10.81
CA LEU A 199 -7.41 -10.37 10.79
C LEU A 199 -7.92 -11.78 10.44
N ILE A 200 -7.27 -12.49 9.52
CA ILE A 200 -7.69 -13.83 9.09
C ILE A 200 -6.86 -14.96 9.70
N CYS A 201 -6.05 -14.67 10.73
CA CYS A 201 -5.13 -15.60 11.39
C CYS A 201 -4.15 -16.33 10.44
N LYS A 202 -3.62 -15.59 9.46
CA LYS A 202 -2.59 -16.00 8.51
C LYS A 202 -1.30 -15.20 8.65
N ASP A 203 -0.91 -14.93 9.90
CA ASP A 203 0.31 -14.17 10.22
C ASP A 203 1.56 -14.77 9.55
N LYS A 204 1.70 -16.10 9.57
CA LYS A 204 2.85 -16.78 8.98
C LYS A 204 2.90 -16.54 7.46
N GLN A 205 1.78 -16.72 6.76
CA GLN A 205 1.70 -16.51 5.32
C GLN A 205 1.97 -15.06 4.94
N ALA A 206 1.38 -14.10 5.67
CA ALA A 206 1.59 -12.68 5.42
C ALA A 206 3.06 -12.27 5.64
N ASN A 207 3.69 -12.75 6.72
CA ASN A 207 5.11 -12.46 6.98
C ASN A 207 6.02 -13.12 5.94
N THR A 208 5.80 -14.38 5.58
CA THR A 208 6.59 -15.07 4.55
C THR A 208 6.47 -14.34 3.21
N TYR A 209 5.25 -14.00 2.78
CA TYR A 209 5.04 -13.25 1.55
C TYR A 209 5.75 -11.90 1.58
N PHE A 210 5.54 -11.13 2.64
CA PHE A 210 6.13 -9.79 2.75
C PHE A 210 7.66 -9.83 2.76
N ASN A 211 8.27 -10.78 3.46
CA ASN A 211 9.73 -10.92 3.48
C ASN A 211 10.29 -11.22 2.08
N GLN A 212 9.62 -12.07 1.29
CA GLN A 212 10.01 -12.32 -0.10
C GLN A 212 9.89 -11.06 -0.98
N VAL A 213 8.85 -10.25 -0.76
CA VAL A 213 8.70 -8.95 -1.43
C VAL A 213 9.86 -8.02 -1.08
N VAL A 214 10.23 -7.93 0.21
CA VAL A 214 11.36 -7.09 0.67
C VAL A 214 12.67 -7.55 0.04
N GLU A 215 12.99 -8.84 0.12
CA GLU A 215 14.21 -9.41 -0.46
C GLU A 215 14.31 -9.11 -1.96
N SER A 216 13.22 -9.36 -2.70
CA SER A 216 13.16 -9.10 -4.13
C SER A 216 13.31 -7.61 -4.46
N TYR A 217 12.58 -6.74 -3.74
CA TYR A 217 12.64 -5.29 -3.94
C TYR A 217 14.06 -4.75 -3.72
N LEU A 218 14.70 -5.15 -2.62
CA LEU A 218 16.05 -4.69 -2.29
C LEU A 218 17.09 -5.19 -3.29
N LYS A 219 16.97 -6.44 -3.75
CA LYS A 219 17.83 -6.99 -4.80
C LYS A 219 17.69 -6.20 -6.12
N ILE A 220 16.47 -6.00 -6.61
CA ILE A 220 16.22 -5.27 -7.86
C ILE A 220 16.70 -3.81 -7.74
N LYS A 221 16.46 -3.18 -6.60
CA LYS A 221 16.94 -1.82 -6.33
C LYS A 221 18.46 -1.73 -6.37
N GLU A 222 19.17 -2.74 -5.86
CA GLU A 222 20.63 -2.80 -5.94
C GLU A 222 21.09 -2.96 -7.40
N GLU A 223 20.47 -3.85 -8.16
CA GLU A 223 20.76 -4.04 -9.59
C GLU A 223 20.53 -2.75 -10.40
N ALA A 224 19.47 -2.00 -10.09
CA ALA A 224 19.15 -0.75 -10.75
C ALA A 224 20.20 0.35 -10.52
N LYS A 225 21.04 0.27 -9.47
CA LYS A 225 22.17 1.19 -9.28
C LYS A 225 23.23 1.07 -10.37
N GLY A 226 23.32 -0.09 -11.05
CA GLY A 226 24.22 -0.30 -12.19
C GLY A 226 23.82 0.49 -13.45
N ILE A 227 22.64 1.12 -13.47
CA ILE A 227 22.19 1.95 -14.60
C ILE A 227 22.90 3.31 -14.55
N THR A 228 23.92 3.46 -15.40
CA THR A 228 24.76 4.67 -15.47
C THR A 228 24.09 5.82 -16.20
N GLN A 229 23.37 5.54 -17.29
CA GLN A 229 22.63 6.54 -18.07
C GLN A 229 21.14 6.53 -17.70
N LYS A 230 20.77 7.33 -16.70
CA LYS A 230 19.37 7.41 -16.24
C LYS A 230 18.50 8.16 -17.25
N LYS A 231 17.57 7.43 -17.89
CA LYS A 231 16.57 8.00 -18.80
C LYS A 231 15.70 9.03 -18.08
N LYS A 232 15.56 10.22 -18.66
CA LYS A 232 14.69 11.26 -18.11
C LYS A 232 13.25 10.91 -18.45
N VAL A 233 12.36 10.92 -17.47
CA VAL A 233 10.97 10.49 -17.69
C VAL A 233 9.96 11.52 -17.24
N ILE A 234 8.89 11.67 -18.00
CA ILE A 234 7.67 12.33 -17.57
C ILE A 234 6.63 11.27 -17.20
N ALA A 235 5.70 11.61 -16.30
CA ALA A 235 4.68 10.68 -15.85
C ALA A 235 3.34 11.36 -15.65
N GLY A 236 2.27 10.58 -15.79
CA GLY A 236 0.89 11.03 -15.61
C GLY A 236 0.14 11.17 -16.92
N GLY A 237 -1.03 11.81 -16.86
CA GLY A 237 -1.87 12.03 -18.02
C GLY A 237 -2.90 13.12 -17.81
N LEU A 238 -3.68 13.36 -18.86
CA LEU A 238 -4.65 14.44 -18.92
C LEU A 238 -6.02 13.96 -18.43
N VAL A 239 -6.63 14.70 -17.49
CA VAL A 239 -8.01 14.53 -17.05
C VAL A 239 -8.72 15.87 -17.22
N GLY A 240 -9.62 15.94 -18.20
CA GLY A 240 -10.15 17.22 -18.68
C GLY A 240 -9.03 18.07 -19.28
N ASP A 241 -8.80 19.27 -18.75
CA ASP A 241 -7.73 20.18 -19.19
C ASP A 241 -6.50 20.17 -18.26
N ILE A 242 -6.52 19.35 -17.20
CA ILE A 242 -5.48 19.33 -16.16
C ILE A 242 -4.64 18.07 -16.32
N TRP A 243 -3.32 18.23 -16.37
CA TRP A 243 -2.39 17.10 -16.30
C TRP A 243 -2.13 16.72 -14.85
N TYR A 244 -2.35 15.46 -14.49
CA TYR A 244 -2.04 14.95 -13.15
C TYR A 244 -0.75 14.13 -13.22
N ALA A 245 0.32 14.65 -12.62
CA ALA A 245 1.60 13.95 -12.51
C ALA A 245 1.93 13.64 -11.04
N PRO A 246 2.57 12.50 -10.72
CA PRO A 246 2.98 12.20 -9.35
C PRO A 246 3.92 13.27 -8.78
N ALA A 247 3.67 13.74 -7.55
CA ALA A 247 4.61 14.63 -6.87
C ALA A 247 5.93 13.90 -6.52
N GLY A 248 7.00 14.65 -6.28
CA GLY A 248 8.35 14.11 -6.04
C GLY A 248 8.47 13.21 -4.81
N GLY A 249 7.62 13.42 -3.79
CA GLY A 249 7.54 12.58 -2.60
C GLY A 249 6.51 11.45 -2.67
N SER A 250 5.88 11.22 -3.82
CA SER A 250 4.87 10.18 -4.00
C SER A 250 5.45 8.76 -4.10
N PHE A 251 4.60 7.75 -3.88
CA PHE A 251 4.90 6.33 -4.12
C PHE A 251 5.50 6.11 -5.52
N MET A 252 4.88 6.67 -6.55
CA MET A 252 5.27 6.50 -7.95
C MET A 252 6.63 7.14 -8.24
N ALA A 253 6.89 8.34 -7.71
CA ALA A 253 8.20 8.98 -7.85
C ALA A 253 9.32 8.19 -7.13
N GLY A 254 9.02 7.66 -5.94
CA GLY A 254 9.96 6.83 -5.17
C GLY A 254 10.36 5.55 -5.90
N ILE A 255 9.38 4.82 -6.43
CA ILE A 255 9.66 3.55 -7.15
C ILE A 255 10.33 3.78 -8.51
N MET A 256 10.01 4.85 -9.24
CA MET A 256 10.73 5.23 -10.46
C MET A 256 12.20 5.54 -10.16
N LYS A 257 12.47 6.26 -9.07
CA LYS A 257 13.84 6.56 -8.62
C LYS A 257 14.61 5.28 -8.28
N ASP A 258 13.98 4.38 -7.53
CA ASP A 258 14.58 3.09 -7.16
C ASP A 258 14.83 2.20 -8.39
N GLY A 259 13.98 2.30 -9.42
CA GLY A 259 14.13 1.59 -10.70
C GLY A 259 15.17 2.21 -11.65
N GLY A 260 15.90 3.24 -11.24
CA GLY A 260 16.95 3.87 -12.04
C GLY A 260 16.47 4.93 -13.04
N LEU A 261 15.20 5.35 -12.99
CA LEU A 261 14.68 6.42 -13.83
C LEU A 261 14.99 7.81 -13.25
N ASN A 262 15.12 8.80 -14.12
CA ASN A 262 15.30 10.21 -13.76
C ASN A 262 13.98 10.99 -13.95
N TYR A 263 13.07 10.88 -12.99
CA TYR A 263 11.76 11.53 -13.08
C TYR A 263 11.85 13.06 -13.10
N PHE A 264 11.12 13.69 -14.04
CA PHE A 264 11.16 15.13 -14.29
C PHE A 264 10.73 15.95 -13.06
N TYR A 265 9.57 15.63 -12.48
CA TYR A 265 9.02 16.37 -11.32
C TYR A 265 9.52 15.86 -9.96
N LYS A 266 10.65 15.13 -9.91
CA LYS A 266 11.19 14.53 -8.67
C LYS A 266 11.50 15.50 -7.54
N LYS A 267 11.65 16.80 -7.82
CA LYS A 267 11.93 17.86 -6.83
C LYS A 267 10.68 18.58 -6.32
N THR A 268 9.49 18.21 -6.81
CA THR A 268 8.24 18.82 -6.34
C THR A 268 7.86 18.31 -4.95
N ASN A 269 7.22 19.16 -4.16
CA ASN A 269 6.76 18.82 -2.82
C ASN A 269 5.44 18.04 -2.87
N GLY A 270 5.20 17.24 -1.82
CA GLY A 270 3.95 16.50 -1.65
C GLY A 270 4.05 15.02 -2.02
N THR A 271 3.01 14.27 -1.64
CA THR A 271 2.90 12.81 -1.81
C THR A 271 1.80 12.41 -2.81
N ALA A 272 0.94 13.36 -3.19
CA ALA A 272 -0.16 13.18 -4.15
C ALA A 272 0.30 13.58 -5.57
N SER A 273 -0.50 14.39 -6.27
CA SER A 273 -0.21 14.87 -7.62
C SER A 273 0.20 16.34 -7.66
N VAL A 274 1.04 16.70 -8.62
CA VAL A 274 1.17 18.07 -9.13
C VAL A 274 0.31 18.21 -10.38
N THR A 275 -0.11 19.44 -10.67
CA THR A 275 -1.04 19.76 -11.76
C THR A 275 -0.48 20.77 -12.75
N PRO A 276 0.61 20.44 -13.49
CA PRO A 276 1.12 21.31 -14.54
C PRO A 276 0.07 21.47 -15.67
N THR A 277 0.19 22.55 -16.44
CA THR A 277 -0.65 22.72 -17.64
C THR A 277 -0.18 21.79 -18.75
N PHE A 278 -1.05 21.53 -19.73
CA PHE A 278 -0.68 20.75 -20.91
C PHE A 278 0.52 21.35 -21.65
N GLU A 279 0.58 22.68 -21.81
CA GLU A 279 1.67 23.39 -22.51
C GLU A 279 3.01 23.24 -21.77
N GLN A 280 2.96 23.27 -20.43
CA GLN A 280 4.15 23.04 -19.61
C GLN A 280 4.65 21.61 -19.79
N VAL A 281 3.76 20.62 -19.70
CA VAL A 281 4.08 19.20 -19.90
C VAL A 281 4.62 18.97 -21.32
N PHE A 282 4.01 19.56 -22.33
CA PHE A 282 4.46 19.47 -23.71
C PHE A 282 5.90 19.99 -23.87
N THR A 283 6.22 21.11 -23.22
CA THR A 283 7.57 21.69 -23.20
C THR A 283 8.55 20.79 -22.44
N ASP A 284 8.15 20.29 -21.27
CA ASP A 284 8.96 19.42 -20.41
C ASP A 284 9.30 18.09 -21.10
N ASP A 285 8.33 17.51 -21.82
CA ASP A 285 8.43 16.27 -22.59
C ASP A 285 9.51 16.33 -23.68
N GLN A 286 9.77 17.50 -24.27
CA GLN A 286 10.82 17.68 -25.30
C GLN A 286 12.22 17.30 -24.79
N SER A 287 12.43 17.37 -23.47
CA SER A 287 13.68 16.99 -22.83
C SER A 287 13.68 15.57 -22.24
N CYS A 288 12.57 14.84 -22.38
CA CYS A 288 12.38 13.51 -21.81
C CYS A 288 12.66 12.39 -22.83
N ASP A 289 13.04 11.24 -22.32
CA ASP A 289 13.27 10.03 -23.11
C ASP A 289 12.05 9.11 -23.16
N ILE A 290 11.24 9.12 -22.09
CA ILE A 290 10.15 8.17 -21.88
C ILE A 290 8.96 8.88 -21.22
N TRP A 291 7.75 8.55 -21.64
CA TRP A 291 6.51 8.88 -20.94
C TRP A 291 5.93 7.64 -20.26
N ILE A 292 5.77 7.70 -18.94
CA ILE A 292 5.21 6.66 -18.07
C ILE A 292 3.77 7.03 -17.67
N ASN A 293 2.90 6.04 -17.48
CA ASN A 293 1.49 6.23 -17.08
C ASN A 293 0.68 6.99 -18.12
N ALA A 294 0.91 6.74 -19.41
CA ALA A 294 -0.03 7.22 -20.42
C ALA A 294 -1.41 6.60 -20.16
N GLU A 295 -2.43 7.46 -20.07
CA GLU A 295 -3.82 7.13 -19.75
C GLU A 295 -4.55 6.47 -20.95
N ALA A 296 -3.86 5.64 -21.74
CA ALA A 296 -4.40 4.96 -22.91
C ALA A 296 -3.78 3.56 -23.10
N SER A 297 -4.55 2.65 -23.71
CA SER A 297 -4.08 1.28 -24.00
C SER A 297 -3.32 1.14 -25.33
N SER A 298 -3.31 2.16 -26.17
CA SER A 298 -2.61 2.20 -27.47
C SER A 298 -2.36 3.65 -27.90
N LEU A 299 -1.46 3.87 -28.86
CA LEU A 299 -1.21 5.22 -29.39
C LEU A 299 -2.47 5.80 -30.07
N ASN A 300 -3.22 4.99 -30.80
CA ASN A 300 -4.48 5.45 -31.42
C ASN A 300 -5.48 5.97 -30.39
N LYS A 301 -5.67 5.25 -29.27
CA LYS A 301 -6.54 5.73 -28.18
C LYS A 301 -5.98 6.97 -27.51
N LEU A 302 -4.66 7.09 -27.40
CA LEU A 302 -4.02 8.28 -26.87
C LEU A 302 -4.35 9.51 -27.72
N PHE A 303 -4.26 9.40 -29.05
CA PHE A 303 -4.59 10.49 -29.97
C PHE A 303 -6.08 10.84 -29.99
N GLN A 304 -6.95 9.86 -29.70
CA GLN A 304 -8.38 10.12 -29.50
C GLN A 304 -8.68 10.92 -28.23
N LEU A 305 -7.87 10.76 -27.17
CA LEU A 305 -7.99 11.59 -25.96
C LEU A 305 -7.56 13.03 -26.24
N ASN A 306 -6.43 13.21 -26.94
CA ASN A 306 -5.98 14.51 -27.41
C ASN A 306 -5.02 14.34 -28.58
N SER A 307 -5.40 14.87 -29.75
CA SER A 307 -4.59 14.73 -30.98
C SER A 307 -3.20 15.36 -30.84
N LYS A 308 -3.05 16.39 -29.99
CA LYS A 308 -1.76 17.06 -29.76
C LYS A 308 -0.69 16.15 -29.16
N PHE A 309 -1.06 15.00 -28.59
CA PHE A 309 -0.08 14.01 -28.14
C PHE A 309 0.81 13.48 -29.28
N GLU A 310 0.40 13.59 -30.55
CA GLU A 310 1.25 13.22 -31.69
C GLU A 310 2.56 14.02 -31.77
N TYR A 311 2.58 15.22 -31.16
CA TYR A 311 3.74 16.11 -31.14
C TYR A 311 4.64 15.93 -29.91
N PHE A 312 4.28 15.04 -28.97
CA PHE A 312 5.15 14.72 -27.84
C PHE A 312 6.40 14.00 -28.37
N HIS A 313 7.57 14.42 -27.91
CA HIS A 313 8.86 13.82 -28.27
C HIS A 313 8.94 12.36 -27.86
N THR A 314 8.41 12.03 -26.69
CA THR A 314 8.37 10.65 -26.19
C THR A 314 7.45 9.77 -27.04
N VAL A 315 6.35 10.32 -27.56
CA VAL A 315 5.45 9.65 -28.52
C VAL A 315 6.14 9.43 -29.86
N GLN A 316 6.80 10.46 -30.41
CA GLN A 316 7.52 10.35 -31.69
C GLN A 316 8.65 9.30 -31.63
N LYS A 317 9.29 9.14 -30.47
CA LYS A 317 10.27 8.08 -30.21
C LYS A 317 9.65 6.70 -29.95
N GLY A 318 8.33 6.61 -29.85
CA GLY A 318 7.59 5.42 -29.47
C GLY A 318 7.84 4.98 -28.03
N LYS A 319 8.37 5.82 -27.15
CA LYS A 319 8.75 5.48 -25.77
C LYS A 319 7.69 5.87 -24.77
N VAL A 320 6.48 5.37 -24.99
CA VAL A 320 5.31 5.62 -24.16
C VAL A 320 4.88 4.31 -23.51
N TYR A 321 4.71 4.30 -22.19
CA TYR A 321 4.37 3.09 -21.43
C TYR A 321 3.19 3.35 -20.50
N GLY A 322 2.32 2.35 -20.37
CA GLY A 322 1.17 2.41 -19.48
C GLY A 322 0.61 1.04 -19.14
N TYR A 323 -0.21 1.00 -18.09
CA TYR A 323 -0.88 -0.20 -17.59
C TYR A 323 -2.37 -0.28 -18.01
N MET A 324 -2.86 0.68 -18.81
CA MET A 324 -4.27 0.80 -19.21
C MET A 324 -4.82 -0.33 -20.08
N HIS A 325 -3.98 -1.31 -20.45
CA HIS A 325 -4.45 -2.54 -21.07
C HIS A 325 -5.07 -3.51 -20.04
N ASP A 326 -4.72 -3.38 -18.76
CA ASP A 326 -5.32 -4.10 -17.63
C ASP A 326 -5.20 -3.27 -16.34
N PRO A 327 -5.94 -2.15 -16.22
CA PRO A 327 -5.81 -1.23 -15.10
C PRO A 327 -6.22 -1.87 -13.76
N ASN A 328 -7.19 -2.78 -13.78
CA ASN A 328 -7.65 -3.44 -12.56
C ASN A 328 -6.58 -4.36 -11.99
N TYR A 329 -5.91 -5.14 -12.84
CA TYR A 329 -4.79 -5.96 -12.41
C TYR A 329 -3.67 -5.11 -11.78
N TYR A 330 -3.36 -3.97 -12.38
CA TYR A 330 -2.40 -3.03 -11.80
C TYR A 330 -2.82 -2.54 -10.41
N TRP A 331 -4.05 -2.03 -10.25
CA TRP A 331 -4.51 -1.49 -8.97
C TRP A 331 -4.71 -2.55 -7.89
N GLU A 332 -5.02 -3.78 -8.27
CA GLU A 332 -5.19 -4.92 -7.36
C GLU A 332 -3.83 -5.44 -6.88
N TYR A 333 -2.88 -5.65 -7.78
CA TYR A 333 -1.66 -6.39 -7.45
C TYR A 333 -0.40 -5.53 -7.27
N SER A 334 -0.29 -4.34 -7.89
CA SER A 334 0.92 -3.51 -7.70
C SER A 334 1.12 -3.02 -6.25
N PRO A 335 0.08 -2.73 -5.43
CA PRO A 335 0.29 -2.31 -4.04
C PRO A 335 0.93 -3.37 -3.16
N VAL A 336 0.58 -4.64 -3.37
CA VAL A 336 1.12 -5.78 -2.62
C VAL A 336 2.39 -6.34 -3.26
N ASN A 337 2.65 -6.02 -4.54
CA ASN A 337 3.84 -6.41 -5.30
C ASN A 337 4.66 -5.21 -5.81
N PRO A 338 5.17 -4.32 -4.93
CA PRO A 338 5.99 -3.20 -5.37
C PRO A 338 7.30 -3.65 -6.04
N HIS A 339 7.80 -4.86 -5.75
CA HIS A 339 8.99 -5.42 -6.40
C HIS A 339 8.76 -5.72 -7.89
N TRP A 340 7.56 -6.16 -8.31
CA TRP A 340 7.22 -6.35 -9.73
C TRP A 340 7.15 -5.01 -10.47
N LEU A 341 6.56 -4.00 -9.85
CA LEU A 341 6.50 -2.65 -10.42
C LEU A 341 7.90 -2.02 -10.54
N LEU A 342 8.76 -2.27 -9.54
CA LEU A 342 10.15 -1.84 -9.56
C LEU A 342 10.92 -2.54 -10.70
N GLU A 343 10.72 -3.85 -10.87
CA GLU A 343 11.31 -4.63 -11.95
C GLU A 343 10.91 -4.09 -13.33
N ASP A 344 9.62 -3.77 -13.52
CA ASP A 344 9.13 -3.14 -14.75
C ASP A 344 9.90 -1.85 -15.05
N PHE A 345 10.03 -0.96 -14.07
CA PHE A 345 10.76 0.30 -14.25
C PHE A 345 12.25 0.10 -14.46
N MET A 346 12.87 -0.89 -13.83
CA MET A 346 14.27 -1.24 -14.09
C MET A 346 14.47 -1.69 -15.54
N HIS A 347 13.59 -2.55 -16.08
CA HIS A 347 13.68 -2.99 -17.48
C HIS A 347 13.40 -1.84 -18.46
N ILE A 348 12.41 -1.00 -18.18
CA ILE A 348 12.14 0.21 -18.97
C ILE A 348 13.35 1.16 -18.95
N ALA A 349 13.98 1.36 -17.79
CA ALA A 349 15.18 2.19 -17.64
C ALA A 349 16.38 1.63 -18.44
N LYS A 350 16.54 0.30 -18.46
CA LYS A 350 17.55 -0.41 -19.26
C LYS A 350 17.23 -0.39 -20.77
N GLY A 351 16.02 -0.02 -21.18
CA GLY A 351 15.56 -0.11 -22.56
C GLY A 351 15.37 -1.55 -23.04
N ASP A 352 15.12 -2.48 -22.11
CA ASP A 352 14.97 -3.89 -22.39
C ASP A 352 13.60 -4.17 -23.04
N THR A 353 13.59 -4.24 -24.37
CA THR A 353 12.38 -4.47 -25.17
C THR A 353 11.94 -5.94 -25.20
N LYS A 354 12.77 -6.86 -24.70
CA LYS A 354 12.46 -8.30 -24.66
C LYS A 354 11.89 -8.74 -23.31
N ALA A 355 12.12 -7.95 -22.26
CA ALA A 355 11.55 -8.21 -20.94
C ALA A 355 10.03 -8.31 -21.00
N LYS A 356 9.50 -9.35 -20.35
CA LYS A 356 8.07 -9.46 -20.07
C LYS A 356 7.78 -8.67 -18.79
N LEU A 357 7.24 -7.47 -18.97
CA LEU A 357 6.79 -6.62 -17.87
C LEU A 357 5.53 -7.21 -17.20
N HIS A 358 5.40 -6.99 -15.90
CA HIS A 358 4.30 -7.46 -15.06
C HIS A 358 3.03 -6.62 -15.23
N PHE A 359 3.19 -5.30 -15.29
CA PHE A 359 2.08 -4.35 -15.29
C PHE A 359 2.09 -3.41 -16.50
N TYR A 360 3.26 -3.04 -17.00
CA TYR A 360 3.38 -2.04 -18.06
C TYR A 360 3.45 -2.67 -19.45
N LYS A 361 2.98 -1.93 -20.45
CA LYS A 361 3.29 -2.19 -21.86
C LYS A 361 3.71 -0.90 -22.53
N GLN A 362 4.63 -1.03 -23.47
CA GLN A 362 4.86 0.03 -24.44
C GLN A 362 3.60 0.17 -25.30
N LEU A 363 3.07 1.39 -25.43
CA LEU A 363 1.97 1.69 -26.33
C LEU A 363 2.47 1.49 -27.76
N LYS A 364 1.64 0.83 -28.57
CA LYS A 364 1.85 0.61 -29.99
C LYS A 364 0.78 1.33 -30.79
#